data_AF-A0A2H3KA73-F1
#
_entry.id   AF-A0A2H3KA73-F1
#
_cell.length_a   1.000
_cell.length_b   1.000
_cell.length_c   1.000
_cell.angle_alpha   90.00
_cell.angle_beta   90.00
_cell.angle_gamma   90.00
#
_symmetry.space_group_name_H-M   'P 1'
#
loop_
_entity.id
_entity.type
_entity.pdbx_description
1 polymer ?
#
loop_
_entity_poly.entity_id
_entity_poly.type
_entity_poly.pdbx_seq_one_letter_code
_entity_poly.pdbx_strand_id
1 'polypeptide(L)'
;MKKLLTFLIFTATFSSIAQVGIGTTNPDVSSILDVKSTSKGFLPPRMTQSNRDGIATPANGLLIYCTDCDSGAGCLQVNNGTTALPVWECIGGVDAPTFSVSAVCNGFVTGTYMKNSSIAGTYTVKISNDSFSTATIAIGSADLVLSGIATSSPALTVGTPTASPVAISAGTITLTSGASTIVTYPITGTPTATGTLKGTWSKLSLSCNKTVNVINGTATFSLPRSENVISVKDGTPLVDMQGVVDNASNKITIKVPYTSGSGSYDAYTSSVVTGSTGEGGDSNGFSFSYPAGTFGSSGTILVTITVDGDGSYNAKKLLFGGKENIVTIPFMFNGSNVGNIILNVTGGILDKMYGIADNTGDANSHKFIYFPVTGADGKTWLNNNLGAHYAKNGHASFNPTKQATGKNDFLAFGSFFQWGRKPDGHELITWTGGTTATPVNNTTNATATNTPTHASFITTAGDWRSTSDESLWKTEWGTNNPCPEGYRLPTIVEWANFSTAISATSITEAYNSTLKLTQPGQRNNGDGSFANQSNLGHYMSATTTGVGGDQKYRFFWTTTGESNWRKGMGFTVRCIKDY
;
A
#
# COMPACT_ATOMS: atom_id res chain seq x y z
N MET A 1 116.56 -19.34 -47.07
CA MET A 1 117.06 -18.10 -46.39
C MET A 1 116.34 -17.95 -45.05
N LYS A 2 116.67 -16.93 -44.24
CA LYS A 2 115.98 -16.58 -42.97
C LYS A 2 114.48 -16.25 -43.25
N LYS A 3 113.52 -16.15 -42.31
CA LYS A 3 113.56 -15.71 -40.89
C LYS A 3 112.17 -15.86 -40.22
N LEU A 4 112.09 -16.18 -38.91
CA LEU A 4 110.93 -15.95 -37.99
C LEU A 4 109.56 -16.57 -38.39
N LEU A 5 108.52 -16.71 -37.55
CA LEU A 5 108.26 -16.49 -36.09
C LEU A 5 107.66 -17.85 -35.56
N THR A 6 106.91 -18.14 -34.48
CA THR A 6 106.17 -17.45 -33.39
C THR A 6 106.01 -18.46 -32.20
N PHE A 7 105.41 -18.05 -31.08
CA PHE A 7 105.02 -18.94 -29.96
C PHE A 7 103.64 -18.51 -29.39
N LEU A 8 102.81 -19.45 -28.94
CA LEU A 8 101.46 -19.18 -28.41
C LEU A 8 101.28 -19.91 -27.08
N ILE A 9 100.93 -19.19 -26.01
CA ILE A 9 100.69 -19.73 -24.66
C ILE A 9 99.18 -19.65 -24.37
N PHE A 10 98.60 -20.76 -23.92
CA PHE A 10 97.18 -20.86 -23.60
C PHE A 10 97.00 -20.93 -22.08
N THR A 11 96.61 -19.82 -21.45
CA THR A 11 96.42 -19.73 -19.99
C THR A 11 95.02 -20.21 -19.60
N ALA A 12 94.92 -21.42 -19.04
CA ALA A 12 93.69 -21.92 -18.46
C ALA A 12 93.42 -21.30 -17.08
N THR A 13 92.30 -20.61 -16.92
CA THR A 13 91.84 -20.06 -15.64
C THR A 13 91.08 -21.10 -14.84
N PHE A 14 91.62 -21.55 -13.71
CA PHE A 14 90.91 -22.42 -12.77
C PHE A 14 90.09 -21.58 -11.78
N SER A 15 88.76 -21.69 -11.85
CA SER A 15 87.85 -21.08 -10.87
C SER A 15 87.62 -22.01 -9.69
N SER A 16 88.22 -21.72 -8.52
CA SER A 16 87.93 -22.42 -7.27
C SER A 16 86.68 -21.86 -6.59
N ILE A 17 85.69 -22.73 -6.34
CA ILE A 17 84.48 -22.36 -5.60
C ILE A 17 84.80 -22.31 -4.11
N ALA A 18 84.55 -21.17 -3.46
CA ALA A 18 84.92 -20.89 -2.06
C ALA A 18 83.80 -21.21 -1.04
N GLN A 19 83.12 -22.34 -1.20
CA GLN A 19 82.07 -22.81 -0.27
C GLN A 19 82.66 -23.71 0.82
N VAL A 20 82.12 -23.64 2.05
CA VAL A 20 82.54 -24.49 3.17
C VAL A 20 81.59 -25.68 3.31
N GLY A 21 82.01 -26.85 2.82
CA GLY A 21 81.32 -28.11 3.08
C GLY A 21 81.85 -28.81 4.34
N ILE A 22 81.00 -29.06 5.33
CA ILE A 22 81.31 -29.86 6.52
C ILE A 22 80.50 -31.16 6.45
N GLY A 23 81.18 -32.29 6.23
CA GLY A 23 80.52 -33.60 6.04
C GLY A 23 79.88 -33.81 4.67
N THR A 24 80.05 -32.86 3.74
CA THR A 24 79.71 -33.00 2.31
C THR A 24 80.87 -32.52 1.45
N THR A 25 81.14 -33.22 0.34
CA THR A 25 82.07 -32.79 -0.72
C THR A 25 81.36 -32.01 -1.84
N ASN A 26 80.03 -31.99 -1.82
CA ASN A 26 79.18 -31.28 -2.74
C ASN A 26 78.19 -30.43 -1.91
N PRO A 27 78.63 -29.27 -1.36
CA PRO A 27 77.73 -28.36 -0.66
C PRO A 27 76.63 -27.85 -1.60
N ASP A 28 75.47 -27.48 -1.06
CA ASP A 28 74.40 -26.90 -1.88
C ASP A 28 74.85 -25.58 -2.54
N VAL A 29 74.51 -25.38 -3.81
CA VAL A 29 74.93 -24.22 -4.63
C VAL A 29 74.40 -22.87 -4.13
N SER A 30 73.37 -22.86 -3.27
CA SER A 30 72.85 -21.66 -2.60
C SER A 30 73.55 -21.33 -1.28
N SER A 31 74.41 -22.23 -0.77
CA SER A 31 75.04 -22.10 0.54
C SER A 31 76.42 -21.42 0.49
N ILE A 32 76.80 -20.75 1.58
CA ILE A 32 78.21 -20.40 1.87
C ILE A 32 78.83 -21.45 2.82
N LEU A 33 77.99 -22.05 3.68
CA LEU A 33 78.31 -23.13 4.60
C LEU A 33 77.20 -24.20 4.51
N ASP A 34 77.56 -25.44 4.22
CA ASP A 34 76.68 -26.61 4.27
C ASP A 34 77.23 -27.60 5.31
N VAL A 35 76.36 -28.08 6.21
CA VAL A 35 76.73 -28.96 7.32
C VAL A 35 75.88 -30.23 7.26
N LYS A 36 76.44 -31.28 6.66
CA LYS A 36 75.75 -32.55 6.41
C LYS A 36 76.20 -33.63 7.38
N SER A 37 75.25 -34.17 8.16
CA SER A 37 75.49 -35.34 9.01
C SER A 37 74.22 -36.16 9.17
N THR A 38 74.38 -37.46 9.41
CA THR A 38 73.30 -38.40 9.77
C THR A 38 73.28 -38.72 11.27
N SER A 39 74.22 -38.19 12.05
CA SER A 39 74.42 -38.55 13.46
C SER A 39 74.85 -37.40 14.38
N LYS A 40 74.96 -36.17 13.86
CA LYS A 40 75.31 -34.96 14.62
C LYS A 40 74.44 -33.78 14.16
N GLY A 41 74.08 -32.89 15.09
CA GLY A 41 73.42 -31.62 14.79
C GLY A 41 74.43 -30.46 14.70
N PHE A 42 73.97 -29.32 14.17
CA PHE A 42 74.69 -28.05 14.30
C PHE A 42 74.48 -27.48 15.72
N LEU A 43 75.57 -27.06 16.36
CA LEU A 43 75.52 -26.39 17.66
C LEU A 43 75.90 -24.91 17.44
N PRO A 44 74.92 -23.98 17.36
CA PRO A 44 75.21 -22.55 17.21
C PRO A 44 75.95 -22.00 18.45
N PRO A 45 76.58 -20.82 18.35
CA PRO A 45 77.27 -20.18 19.47
C PRO A 45 76.38 -20.12 20.72
N ARG A 46 76.81 -20.77 21.81
CA ARG A 46 76.08 -20.84 23.07
C ARG A 46 76.62 -19.79 24.04
N MET A 47 75.75 -18.99 24.63
CA MET A 47 76.14 -17.84 25.43
C MET A 47 75.05 -17.44 26.43
N THR A 48 75.42 -16.72 27.49
CA THR A 48 74.44 -16.09 28.38
C THR A 48 73.81 -14.85 27.74
N GLN A 49 72.70 -14.35 28.29
CA GLN A 49 72.11 -13.08 27.91
C GLN A 49 73.13 -11.94 28.01
N SER A 50 73.91 -11.87 29.08
CA SER A 50 74.96 -10.84 29.21
C SER A 50 76.01 -10.91 28.09
N ASN A 51 76.35 -12.12 27.62
CA ASN A 51 77.30 -12.30 26.53
C ASN A 51 76.67 -11.98 25.16
N ARG A 52 75.38 -12.28 24.97
CA ARG A 52 74.57 -11.91 23.79
C ARG A 52 74.44 -10.40 23.65
N ASP A 53 74.11 -9.72 24.75
CA ASP A 53 73.93 -8.26 24.79
C ASP A 53 75.28 -7.52 24.71
N GLY A 54 76.40 -8.22 24.98
CA GLY A 54 77.77 -7.76 24.73
C GLY A 54 78.27 -7.95 23.29
N ILE A 55 77.48 -8.50 22.35
CA ILE A 55 77.90 -8.59 20.94
C ILE A 55 77.95 -7.18 20.33
N ALA A 56 79.13 -6.75 19.91
CA ALA A 56 79.29 -5.50 19.16
C ALA A 56 78.69 -5.64 17.75
N THR A 57 77.81 -4.70 17.37
CA THR A 57 77.16 -4.62 16.04
C THR A 57 76.55 -5.94 15.55
N PRO A 58 75.57 -6.53 16.27
CA PRO A 58 74.97 -7.81 15.91
C PRO A 58 74.20 -7.70 14.59
N ALA A 59 74.54 -8.54 13.61
CA ALA A 59 73.87 -8.53 12.31
C ALA A 59 72.38 -8.92 12.43
N ASN A 60 71.55 -8.40 11.52
CA ASN A 60 70.20 -8.94 11.29
C ASN A 60 70.31 -10.40 10.81
N GLY A 61 69.42 -11.28 11.28
CA GLY A 61 69.47 -12.71 11.01
C GLY A 61 70.56 -13.49 11.76
N LEU A 62 71.31 -12.85 12.67
CA LEU A 62 72.32 -13.53 13.49
C LEU A 62 71.65 -14.56 14.43
N LEU A 63 72.15 -15.79 14.44
CA LEU A 63 71.62 -16.92 15.21
C LEU A 63 72.56 -17.33 16.35
N ILE A 64 72.03 -17.39 17.58
CA ILE A 64 72.74 -17.80 18.80
C ILE A 64 71.84 -18.68 19.67
N TYR A 65 72.41 -19.49 20.57
CA TYR A 65 71.64 -20.16 21.62
C TYR A 65 71.90 -19.45 22.95
N CYS A 66 70.89 -18.77 23.49
CA CYS A 66 70.98 -18.13 24.78
C CYS A 66 70.72 -19.16 25.88
N THR A 67 71.62 -19.31 26.86
CA THR A 67 71.56 -20.40 27.86
C THR A 67 70.74 -20.09 29.12
N ASP A 68 70.42 -18.82 29.35
CA ASP A 68 69.73 -18.30 30.54
C ASP A 68 68.62 -17.28 30.21
N CYS A 69 68.33 -17.07 28.92
CA CYS A 69 67.11 -16.41 28.46
C CYS A 69 65.86 -17.26 28.74
N ASP A 70 64.67 -16.72 28.41
CA ASP A 70 63.38 -17.39 28.56
C ASP A 70 63.16 -17.97 29.96
N SER A 71 63.05 -17.06 30.94
CA SER A 71 62.90 -17.39 32.37
C SER A 71 63.99 -18.31 32.96
N GLY A 72 65.15 -18.40 32.30
CA GLY A 72 66.27 -19.26 32.71
C GLY A 72 66.28 -20.66 32.07
N ALA A 73 65.34 -20.97 31.17
CA ALA A 73 65.31 -22.26 30.45
C ALA A 73 66.33 -22.32 29.29
N GLY A 74 66.61 -21.17 28.67
CA GLY A 74 67.46 -21.04 27.49
C GLY A 74 66.74 -21.40 26.18
N CYS A 75 66.96 -20.60 25.13
CA CYS A 75 66.31 -20.74 23.84
C CYS A 75 67.26 -20.46 22.66
N LEU A 76 66.93 -21.01 21.48
CA LEU A 76 67.55 -20.60 20.22
C LEU A 76 66.98 -19.22 19.83
N GLN A 77 67.84 -18.23 19.58
CA GLN A 77 67.43 -16.88 19.24
C GLN A 77 67.95 -16.41 17.88
N VAL A 78 67.15 -15.57 17.23
CA VAL A 78 67.53 -14.78 16.05
C VAL A 78 67.45 -13.29 16.36
N ASN A 79 68.38 -12.49 15.82
CA ASN A 79 68.27 -11.04 15.81
C ASN A 79 67.41 -10.58 14.62
N ASN A 80 66.12 -10.33 14.86
CA ASN A 80 65.20 -9.76 13.85
C ASN A 80 65.30 -8.23 13.76
N GLY A 81 66.07 -7.59 14.66
CA GLY A 81 66.35 -6.16 14.66
C GLY A 81 67.48 -5.74 13.70
N THR A 82 68.03 -4.55 13.95
CA THR A 82 69.16 -3.98 13.18
C THR A 82 70.47 -4.04 13.98
N THR A 83 71.59 -3.71 13.35
CA THR A 83 72.89 -3.57 14.03
C THR A 83 72.94 -2.43 15.05
N ALA A 84 72.07 -1.43 14.93
CA ALA A 84 71.95 -0.30 15.84
C ALA A 84 70.87 -0.50 16.92
N LEU A 85 69.90 -1.40 16.68
CA LEU A 85 68.82 -1.74 17.61
C LEU A 85 68.46 -3.23 17.40
N PRO A 86 69.16 -4.16 18.06
CA PRO A 86 68.87 -5.59 17.97
C PRO A 86 67.56 -5.95 18.67
N VAL A 87 66.87 -6.96 18.14
CA VAL A 87 65.63 -7.53 18.68
C VAL A 87 65.80 -9.05 18.67
N TRP A 88 66.03 -9.63 19.85
CA TRP A 88 66.36 -11.04 20.02
C TRP A 88 65.12 -11.86 20.39
N GLU A 89 64.61 -12.65 19.45
CA GLU A 89 63.38 -13.44 19.60
C GLU A 89 63.70 -14.94 19.68
N CYS A 90 63.02 -15.68 20.57
CA CYS A 90 63.18 -17.13 20.70
C CYS A 90 62.45 -17.87 19.55
N ILE A 91 63.17 -18.61 18.72
CA ILE A 91 62.59 -19.45 17.67
C ILE A 91 61.89 -20.66 18.31
N GLY A 92 60.59 -20.80 18.07
CA GLY A 92 59.79 -21.93 18.55
C GLY A 92 59.27 -21.79 19.98
N GLY A 93 59.45 -20.62 20.62
CA GLY A 93 58.67 -20.28 21.80
C GLY A 93 57.19 -20.19 21.43
N VAL A 94 56.34 -21.00 22.06
CA VAL A 94 54.89 -20.85 21.93
C VAL A 94 54.43 -19.74 22.87
N ASP A 95 54.14 -18.57 22.32
CA ASP A 95 53.36 -17.56 23.04
C ASP A 95 52.08 -18.23 23.60
N ALA A 96 51.79 -17.95 24.87
CA ALA A 96 50.74 -18.64 25.62
C ALA A 96 49.41 -18.63 24.84
N PRO A 97 48.66 -19.75 24.81
CA PRO A 97 47.60 -20.01 23.84
C PRO A 97 46.59 -18.87 23.79
N THR A 98 46.69 -18.05 22.75
CA THR A 98 45.91 -16.82 22.63
C THR A 98 44.44 -17.19 22.44
N PHE A 99 43.61 -16.71 23.38
CA PHE A 99 42.16 -16.87 23.33
C PHE A 99 41.60 -15.98 22.21
N SER A 100 41.63 -16.49 20.97
CA SER A 100 41.07 -15.84 19.79
C SER A 100 39.63 -16.30 19.55
N VAL A 101 38.71 -15.34 19.60
CA VAL A 101 37.30 -15.52 19.26
C VAL A 101 36.85 -14.36 18.37
N SER A 102 35.98 -14.63 17.40
CA SER A 102 35.41 -13.63 16.51
C SER A 102 33.88 -13.60 16.62
N ALA A 103 33.30 -12.44 16.29
CA ALA A 103 31.85 -12.26 16.24
C ALA A 103 31.44 -11.47 15.00
N VAL A 104 30.38 -11.95 14.34
CA VAL A 104 29.75 -11.30 13.19
C VAL A 104 28.28 -11.07 13.50
N CYS A 105 27.91 -9.81 13.72
CA CYS A 105 26.51 -9.43 13.81
C CYS A 105 25.83 -9.59 12.44
N ASN A 106 24.90 -10.55 12.33
CA ASN A 106 23.94 -10.57 11.23
C ASN A 106 23.02 -9.34 11.36
N GLY A 107 22.61 -9.02 12.60
CA GLY A 107 21.74 -7.89 12.92
C GLY A 107 20.31 -8.31 13.18
N PHE A 108 19.36 -7.40 12.93
CA PHE A 108 17.93 -7.68 13.01
C PHE A 108 17.52 -8.64 11.87
N VAL A 109 16.93 -9.80 12.20
CA VAL A 109 16.58 -10.86 11.24
C VAL A 109 15.08 -11.06 11.09
N THR A 110 14.30 -10.88 12.16
CA THR A 110 12.84 -11.05 12.14
C THR A 110 12.14 -9.91 12.87
N GLY A 111 10.84 -9.75 12.60
CA GLY A 111 9.97 -8.72 13.18
C GLY A 111 9.77 -7.52 12.25
N THR A 112 8.57 -6.93 12.29
CA THR A 112 8.25 -5.72 11.52
C THR A 112 8.37 -4.50 12.43
N TYR A 113 9.32 -3.62 12.13
CA TYR A 113 9.68 -2.49 12.99
C TYR A 113 8.78 -1.28 12.66
N MET A 114 7.64 -1.16 13.36
CA MET A 114 6.65 -0.09 13.15
C MET A 114 6.29 0.64 14.44
N LYS A 115 6.13 1.96 14.34
CA LYS A 115 5.68 2.85 15.44
C LYS A 115 4.34 2.36 16.01
N ASN A 116 4.21 2.42 17.33
CA ASN A 116 3.04 2.02 18.13
C ASN A 116 2.57 0.57 17.90
N SER A 117 3.37 -0.26 17.21
CA SER A 117 3.08 -1.66 16.93
C SER A 117 3.94 -2.56 17.83
N SER A 118 3.36 -3.60 18.42
CA SER A 118 4.12 -4.55 19.24
C SER A 118 5.06 -5.38 18.37
N ILE A 119 6.33 -5.44 18.74
CA ILE A 119 7.36 -6.18 18.01
C ILE A 119 7.55 -7.57 18.62
N ALA A 120 7.67 -8.56 17.74
CA ALA A 120 8.18 -9.90 18.03
C ALA A 120 9.32 -10.19 17.05
N GLY A 121 10.51 -9.69 17.36
CA GLY A 121 11.67 -9.71 16.47
C GLY A 121 12.88 -10.41 17.06
N THR A 122 13.95 -10.51 16.28
CA THR A 122 15.23 -11.10 16.72
C THR A 122 16.43 -10.34 16.17
N TYR A 123 17.50 -10.28 16.97
CA TYR A 123 18.83 -9.85 16.54
C TYR A 123 19.79 -11.03 16.71
N THR A 124 20.62 -11.34 15.70
CA THR A 124 21.53 -12.49 15.76
C THR A 124 22.99 -12.15 15.51
N VAL A 125 23.87 -12.92 16.17
CA VAL A 125 25.33 -12.80 16.13
C VAL A 125 25.92 -14.19 15.99
N LYS A 126 26.68 -14.44 14.92
CA LYS A 126 27.54 -15.63 14.84
C LYS A 126 28.79 -15.38 15.68
N ILE A 127 29.12 -16.30 16.59
CA ILE A 127 30.37 -16.31 17.35
C ILE A 127 31.19 -17.54 16.94
N SER A 128 32.49 -17.37 16.68
CA SER A 128 33.42 -18.43 16.31
C SER A 128 34.58 -18.50 17.30
N ASN A 129 35.08 -19.71 17.57
CA ASN A 129 36.33 -19.93 18.28
C ASN A 129 37.46 -20.18 17.28
N ASP A 130 38.32 -19.18 17.12
CA ASP A 130 39.42 -19.17 16.17
C ASP A 130 40.75 -19.51 16.86
N SER A 131 40.70 -20.06 18.07
CA SER A 131 41.85 -20.49 18.87
C SER A 131 42.06 -22.00 18.81
N PHE A 132 43.24 -22.46 19.22
CA PHE A 132 43.60 -23.88 19.29
C PHE A 132 43.08 -24.61 20.55
N SER A 133 42.28 -23.95 21.40
CA SER A 133 41.76 -24.53 22.65
C SER A 133 40.24 -24.38 22.75
N THR A 134 39.61 -24.90 23.80
CA THR A 134 38.16 -24.76 24.03
C THR A 134 37.84 -23.40 24.65
N ALA A 135 37.02 -22.60 23.98
CA ALA A 135 36.62 -21.27 24.44
C ALA A 135 35.26 -21.31 25.16
N THR A 136 35.23 -20.89 26.42
CA THR A 136 34.00 -20.70 27.21
C THR A 136 33.67 -19.21 27.28
N ILE A 137 32.48 -18.81 26.78
CA ILE A 137 32.07 -17.41 26.65
C ILE A 137 30.75 -17.23 27.40
N ALA A 138 30.69 -16.31 28.36
CA ALA A 138 29.44 -15.95 29.03
C ALA A 138 28.53 -15.15 28.08
N ILE A 139 27.23 -15.47 28.04
CA ILE A 139 26.24 -14.85 27.14
C ILE A 139 24.97 -14.52 27.93
N GLY A 140 24.52 -13.25 27.85
CA GLY A 140 23.32 -12.74 28.51
C GLY A 140 22.68 -11.57 27.76
N SER A 141 21.45 -11.20 28.10
CA SER A 141 20.68 -10.18 27.37
C SER A 141 21.35 -8.80 27.34
N ALA A 142 22.09 -8.43 28.39
CA ALA A 142 22.85 -7.18 28.50
C ALA A 142 23.98 -7.04 27.45
N ASP A 143 24.35 -8.11 26.76
CA ASP A 143 25.38 -8.09 25.71
C ASP A 143 24.88 -7.39 24.43
N LEU A 144 23.57 -7.14 24.30
CA LEU A 144 22.95 -6.37 23.23
C LEU A 144 22.24 -5.13 23.79
N VAL A 145 22.70 -3.94 23.40
CA VAL A 145 22.07 -2.67 23.76
C VAL A 145 21.31 -2.09 22.57
N LEU A 146 20.04 -1.75 22.78
CA LEU A 146 19.19 -1.06 21.79
C LEU A 146 19.24 0.45 22.02
N SER A 147 19.27 1.22 20.93
CA SER A 147 19.50 2.68 20.95
C SER A 147 18.99 3.37 19.67
N GLY A 148 19.05 4.71 19.61
CA GLY A 148 18.79 5.48 18.38
C GLY A 148 17.34 5.93 18.15
N ILE A 149 16.40 5.52 19.00
CA ILE A 149 15.00 5.96 19.02
C ILE A 149 14.64 6.34 20.46
N ALA A 150 13.72 7.29 20.65
CA ALA A 150 13.26 7.72 21.97
C ALA A 150 12.50 6.59 22.69
N THR A 151 13.18 5.84 23.54
CA THR A 151 12.64 4.67 24.25
C THR A 151 11.93 5.05 25.56
N SER A 152 10.85 5.84 25.45
CA SER A 152 9.96 6.13 26.59
C SER A 152 9.20 4.86 27.02
N SER A 153 9.66 4.23 28.10
CA SER A 153 9.22 2.95 28.70
C SER A 153 7.73 2.57 28.53
N PRO A 154 7.37 1.30 28.25
CA PRO A 154 8.23 0.10 28.10
C PRO A 154 8.64 -0.11 26.63
N ALA A 155 9.70 0.56 26.21
CA ALA A 155 10.11 0.65 24.80
C ALA A 155 11.32 -0.25 24.51
N LEU A 156 11.04 -1.36 23.83
CA LEU A 156 11.97 -2.36 23.29
C LEU A 156 12.94 -3.00 24.30
N THR A 157 12.56 -4.18 24.80
CA THR A 157 13.41 -5.01 25.67
C THR A 157 14.15 -6.08 24.87
N VAL A 158 15.32 -6.47 25.37
CA VAL A 158 16.07 -7.64 24.90
C VAL A 158 15.79 -8.82 25.82
N GLY A 159 15.22 -9.89 25.26
CA GLY A 159 14.90 -11.12 25.99
C GLY A 159 16.13 -11.99 26.27
N THR A 160 15.93 -13.05 27.04
CA THR A 160 16.98 -14.06 27.28
C THR A 160 17.47 -14.65 25.96
N PRO A 161 18.79 -14.60 25.67
CA PRO A 161 19.31 -15.14 24.42
C PRO A 161 19.24 -16.67 24.38
N THR A 162 19.14 -17.22 23.18
CA THR A 162 19.32 -18.65 22.86
C THR A 162 20.50 -18.81 21.89
N ALA A 163 21.00 -20.03 21.70
CA ALA A 163 22.07 -20.29 20.72
C ALA A 163 21.94 -21.67 20.05
N SER A 164 22.44 -21.79 18.83
CA SER A 164 22.39 -23.02 18.02
C SER A 164 23.53 -23.05 16.99
N PRO A 165 24.20 -24.21 16.75
CA PRO A 165 23.92 -25.53 17.31
C PRO A 165 24.43 -25.73 18.75
N VAL A 166 25.36 -24.90 19.22
CA VAL A 166 25.84 -24.95 20.62
C VAL A 166 24.93 -24.08 21.48
N ALA A 167 24.15 -24.71 22.34
CA ALA A 167 23.21 -24.05 23.26
C ALA A 167 23.93 -23.32 24.40
N ILE A 168 23.24 -22.32 24.97
CA ILE A 168 23.68 -21.65 26.21
C ILE A 168 23.31 -22.54 27.39
N SER A 169 24.29 -22.89 28.22
CA SER A 169 24.12 -23.65 29.46
C SER A 169 24.71 -22.87 30.64
N ALA A 170 23.98 -22.75 31.74
CA ALA A 170 24.38 -21.95 32.91
C ALA A 170 24.86 -20.51 32.59
N GLY A 171 24.36 -19.91 31.50
CA GLY A 171 24.76 -18.57 31.04
C GLY A 171 26.07 -18.52 30.21
N THR A 172 26.61 -19.65 29.77
CA THR A 172 27.78 -19.72 28.88
C THR A 172 27.53 -20.55 27.62
N ILE A 173 28.28 -20.27 26.55
CA ILE A 173 28.53 -21.20 25.44
C ILE A 173 29.95 -21.75 25.56
N THR A 174 30.14 -23.00 25.15
CA THR A 174 31.45 -23.67 25.16
C THR A 174 31.74 -24.17 23.75
N LEU A 175 32.70 -23.54 23.07
CA LEU A 175 33.08 -23.82 21.69
C LEU A 175 34.43 -24.54 21.65
N THR A 176 34.51 -25.72 21.05
CA THR A 176 35.80 -26.33 20.70
C THR A 176 36.54 -25.49 19.64
N SER A 177 37.83 -25.72 19.44
CA SER A 177 38.60 -25.10 18.35
C SER A 177 37.87 -25.23 17.01
N GLY A 178 37.78 -24.14 16.24
CA GLY A 178 37.11 -24.08 14.94
C GLY A 178 35.57 -24.13 14.99
N ALA A 179 34.95 -24.31 16.16
CA ALA A 179 33.49 -24.34 16.28
C ALA A 179 32.88 -22.93 16.25
N SER A 180 31.63 -22.85 15.80
CA SER A 180 30.86 -21.60 15.84
C SER A 180 29.37 -21.86 16.15
N THR A 181 28.71 -20.87 16.71
CA THR A 181 27.28 -20.90 17.07
C THR A 181 26.63 -19.55 16.75
N ILE A 182 25.33 -19.54 16.45
CA ILE A 182 24.55 -18.32 16.28
C ILE A 182 23.80 -18.05 17.57
N VAL A 183 24.15 -16.97 18.26
CA VAL A 183 23.40 -16.44 19.39
C VAL A 183 22.24 -15.59 18.85
N THR A 184 21.03 -15.84 19.37
CA THR A 184 19.79 -15.17 19.00
C THR A 184 19.21 -14.43 20.20
N TYR A 185 19.05 -13.12 20.07
CA TYR A 185 18.48 -12.22 21.06
C TYR A 185 17.04 -11.87 20.66
N PRO A 186 16.01 -12.31 21.40
CA PRO A 186 14.63 -11.86 21.19
C PRO A 186 14.49 -10.36 21.46
N ILE A 187 13.69 -9.66 20.67
CA ILE A 187 13.34 -8.25 20.87
C ILE A 187 11.83 -8.13 20.93
N THR A 188 11.31 -7.56 22.02
CA THR A 188 9.86 -7.38 22.24
C THR A 188 9.49 -6.01 22.80
N GLY A 189 8.21 -5.67 22.74
CA GLY A 189 7.67 -4.38 23.17
C GLY A 189 7.36 -3.44 22.01
N THR A 190 7.02 -2.19 22.31
CA THR A 190 6.45 -1.24 21.34
C THR A 190 7.32 0.02 21.21
N PRO A 191 7.76 0.44 20.01
CA PRO A 191 8.47 1.70 19.83
C PRO A 191 7.48 2.87 19.69
N THR A 192 7.68 3.95 20.44
CA THR A 192 6.79 5.13 20.46
C THR A 192 7.13 6.18 19.39
N ALA A 193 8.29 6.06 18.73
CA ALA A 193 8.76 6.98 17.70
C ALA A 193 9.34 6.22 16.49
N THR A 194 9.35 6.89 15.33
CA THR A 194 10.09 6.45 14.14
C THR A 194 11.57 6.82 14.23
N GLY A 195 12.40 6.20 13.41
CA GLY A 195 13.83 6.50 13.33
C GLY A 195 14.69 5.26 13.11
N THR A 196 15.99 5.41 13.31
CA THR A 196 16.98 4.33 13.10
C THR A 196 17.25 3.61 14.42
N LEU A 197 16.61 2.46 14.64
CA LEU A 197 16.92 1.58 15.76
C LEU A 197 18.29 0.94 15.54
N LYS A 198 19.22 1.19 16.46
CA LYS A 198 20.57 0.64 16.45
C LYS A 198 20.73 -0.41 17.56
N GLY A 199 20.97 -1.64 17.15
CA GLY A 199 21.46 -2.69 18.04
C GLY A 199 22.98 -2.64 18.06
N THR A 200 23.57 -2.54 19.24
CA THR A 200 25.01 -2.64 19.47
C THR A 200 25.26 -3.85 20.36
N TRP A 201 25.90 -4.88 19.80
CA TRP A 201 26.33 -6.05 20.55
C TRP A 201 27.79 -5.90 20.97
N SER A 202 28.10 -6.28 22.20
CA SER A 202 29.46 -6.23 22.75
C SER A 202 29.74 -7.35 23.74
N LYS A 203 30.85 -8.06 23.56
CA LYS A 203 31.36 -9.06 24.51
C LYS A 203 32.87 -9.12 24.46
N LEU A 204 33.53 -9.20 25.62
CA LEU A 204 35.00 -9.15 25.73
C LEU A 204 35.52 -7.86 25.04
N SER A 205 36.48 -7.97 24.13
CA SER A 205 36.94 -6.88 23.26
C SER A 205 36.15 -6.76 21.93
N LEU A 206 35.20 -7.66 21.67
CA LEU A 206 34.42 -7.68 20.43
C LEU A 206 33.23 -6.72 20.53
N SER A 207 32.99 -5.97 19.47
CA SER A 207 31.80 -5.12 19.32
C SER A 207 31.36 -5.08 17.85
N CYS A 208 30.06 -5.20 17.62
CA CYS A 208 29.47 -4.99 16.30
C CYS A 208 28.08 -4.37 16.42
N ASN A 209 27.73 -3.51 15.46
CA ASN A 209 26.44 -2.81 15.45
C ASN A 209 25.74 -2.94 14.10
N LYS A 210 24.40 -2.97 14.15
CA LYS A 210 23.51 -3.03 13.00
C LYS A 210 22.30 -2.13 13.26
N THR A 211 21.64 -1.71 12.19
CA THR A 211 20.50 -0.79 12.23
C THR A 211 19.28 -1.37 11.52
N VAL A 212 18.09 -0.95 11.93
CA VAL A 212 16.82 -1.14 11.23
C VAL A 212 15.97 0.11 11.42
N ASN A 213 15.17 0.48 10.42
CA ASN A 213 14.29 1.65 10.53
C ASN A 213 12.97 1.24 11.18
N VAL A 214 12.56 1.94 12.24
CA VAL A 214 11.17 1.95 12.70
C VAL A 214 10.41 2.97 11.85
N ILE A 215 9.41 2.50 11.10
CA ILE A 215 8.59 3.32 10.21
C ILE A 215 7.19 3.57 10.80
N ASN A 216 6.48 4.58 10.29
CA ASN A 216 5.04 4.67 10.51
C ASN A 216 4.33 3.56 9.72
N GLY A 217 3.10 3.25 10.12
CA GLY A 217 2.24 2.31 9.40
C GLY A 217 2.03 2.72 7.94
N THR A 218 1.80 1.72 7.09
CA THR A 218 1.69 1.86 5.64
C THR A 218 0.39 1.25 5.14
N ALA A 219 -0.13 1.76 4.03
CA ALA A 219 -1.30 1.24 3.32
C ALA A 219 -1.28 1.70 1.85
N THR A 220 -2.02 1.00 0.99
CA THR A 220 -2.28 1.41 -0.40
C THR A 220 -3.65 2.07 -0.47
N PHE A 221 -3.71 3.36 -0.83
CA PHE A 221 -4.95 4.14 -0.85
C PHE A 221 -5.66 4.09 -2.21
N SER A 222 -6.99 4.07 -2.19
CA SER A 222 -7.83 4.24 -3.39
C SER A 222 -8.09 5.73 -3.64
N LEU A 223 -7.21 6.33 -4.43
CA LEU A 223 -7.18 7.76 -4.80
C LEU A 223 -7.00 7.91 -6.32
N PRO A 224 -7.41 9.04 -6.93
CA PRO A 224 -8.04 10.21 -6.30
C PRO A 224 -9.48 9.95 -5.84
N ARG A 225 -9.94 10.75 -4.89
CA ARG A 225 -11.35 10.80 -4.47
C ARG A 225 -11.93 12.16 -4.87
N SER A 226 -13.09 12.13 -5.52
CA SER A 226 -13.79 13.33 -5.97
C SER A 226 -15.17 13.41 -5.30
N GLU A 227 -15.53 14.58 -4.79
CA GLU A 227 -16.91 14.90 -4.43
C GLU A 227 -17.39 16.11 -5.25
N ASN A 228 -18.71 16.31 -5.30
CA ASN A 228 -19.35 17.36 -6.10
C ASN A 228 -20.27 18.21 -5.21
N VAL A 229 -20.02 19.52 -5.20
CA VAL A 229 -20.89 20.56 -4.65
C VAL A 229 -21.91 20.94 -5.73
N ILE A 230 -23.13 21.23 -5.32
CA ILE A 230 -24.26 21.47 -6.21
C ILE A 230 -24.59 22.95 -6.20
N SER A 231 -24.37 23.68 -7.30
CA SER A 231 -24.65 25.11 -7.39
C SER A 231 -25.09 25.49 -8.79
N VAL A 232 -26.31 26.02 -8.93
CA VAL A 232 -26.99 26.22 -10.21
C VAL A 232 -27.84 27.47 -10.22
N LYS A 233 -27.94 28.13 -11.38
CA LYS A 233 -28.87 29.22 -11.64
C LYS A 233 -29.36 29.18 -13.09
N ASP A 234 -30.33 28.31 -13.37
CA ASP A 234 -30.75 28.01 -14.74
C ASP A 234 -32.20 27.47 -14.81
N GLY A 235 -32.80 27.48 -15.99
CA GLY A 235 -34.05 26.79 -16.31
C GLY A 235 -35.34 27.62 -16.31
N THR A 236 -36.40 26.97 -16.80
CA THR A 236 -37.79 27.47 -16.78
C THR A 236 -38.75 26.31 -16.44
N PRO A 237 -39.28 26.23 -15.20
CA PRO A 237 -39.09 27.13 -14.07
C PRO A 237 -37.63 27.27 -13.62
N LEU A 238 -37.28 28.45 -13.10
CA LEU A 238 -35.93 28.76 -12.63
C LEU A 238 -35.55 27.92 -11.42
N VAL A 239 -34.37 27.31 -11.48
CA VAL A 239 -33.71 26.63 -10.38
C VAL A 239 -32.50 27.46 -9.98
N ASP A 240 -32.63 28.23 -8.90
CA ASP A 240 -31.53 28.97 -8.25
C ASP A 240 -31.22 28.28 -6.92
N MET A 241 -30.09 27.58 -6.84
CA MET A 241 -29.61 26.88 -5.65
C MET A 241 -28.15 27.24 -5.40
N GLN A 242 -27.85 27.77 -4.22
CA GLN A 242 -26.48 28.03 -3.78
C GLN A 242 -25.85 26.75 -3.23
N GLY A 243 -24.75 26.30 -3.82
CA GLY A 243 -23.89 25.30 -3.22
C GLY A 243 -23.03 25.92 -2.13
N VAL A 244 -23.05 25.34 -0.93
CA VAL A 244 -22.23 25.78 0.20
C VAL A 244 -21.36 24.60 0.65
N VAL A 245 -20.10 24.89 0.99
CA VAL A 245 -19.26 24.02 1.82
C VAL A 245 -18.91 24.84 3.05
N ASP A 246 -19.16 24.33 4.24
CA ASP A 246 -18.87 25.06 5.47
C ASP A 246 -18.35 24.15 6.59
N ASN A 247 -17.82 24.76 7.65
CA ASN A 247 -17.26 24.06 8.79
C ASN A 247 -18.32 23.49 9.78
N ALA A 248 -19.61 23.68 9.49
CA ALA A 248 -20.75 23.39 10.36
C ALA A 248 -21.75 22.39 9.75
N SER A 249 -22.76 22.85 9.01
CA SER A 249 -23.89 22.05 8.50
C SER A 249 -23.62 21.45 7.13
N ASN A 250 -22.89 22.14 6.25
CA ASN A 250 -22.56 21.68 4.89
C ASN A 250 -21.14 21.08 4.83
N LYS A 251 -20.77 20.35 5.89
CA LYS A 251 -19.42 19.86 6.12
C LYS A 251 -19.13 18.55 5.38
N ILE A 252 -18.24 18.61 4.39
CA ILE A 252 -17.86 17.45 3.58
C ILE A 252 -16.94 16.51 4.37
N THR A 253 -17.34 15.24 4.45
CA THR A 253 -16.49 14.14 4.97
C THR A 253 -16.35 13.05 3.91
N ILE A 254 -15.12 12.79 3.49
CA ILE A 254 -14.78 11.90 2.38
C ILE A 254 -14.28 10.57 2.93
N LYS A 255 -14.78 9.46 2.37
CA LYS A 255 -14.24 8.13 2.60
C LYS A 255 -13.08 7.89 1.65
N VAL A 256 -11.88 7.64 2.18
CA VAL A 256 -10.69 7.21 1.43
C VAL A 256 -10.42 5.73 1.77
N PRO A 257 -10.79 4.78 0.89
CA PRO A 257 -10.53 3.36 1.11
C PRO A 257 -9.03 3.04 1.06
N TYR A 258 -8.62 1.99 1.76
CA TYR A 258 -7.26 1.46 1.69
C TYR A 258 -7.20 -0.07 1.74
N THR A 259 -6.12 -0.63 1.18
CA THR A 259 -5.75 -2.05 1.23
C THR A 259 -4.29 -2.21 1.66
N SER A 260 -3.84 -3.44 1.93
CA SER A 260 -2.47 -3.76 2.37
C SER A 260 -2.03 -2.97 3.60
N GLY A 261 -2.97 -2.65 4.49
CA GLY A 261 -2.74 -1.81 5.66
C GLY A 261 -1.97 -2.54 6.77
N SER A 262 -1.00 -1.87 7.38
CA SER A 262 -0.23 -2.41 8.50
C SER A 262 0.32 -1.32 9.43
N GLY A 263 0.30 -1.56 10.74
CA GLY A 263 0.80 -0.64 11.77
C GLY A 263 -0.10 0.57 12.03
N SER A 264 0.41 1.52 12.84
CA SER A 264 -0.32 2.75 13.22
C SER A 264 0.14 3.97 12.44
N TYR A 265 -0.79 4.89 12.20
CA TYR A 265 -0.57 6.16 11.51
C TYR A 265 -0.96 7.35 12.41
N ASP A 266 -0.20 8.42 12.31
CA ASP A 266 -0.43 9.65 13.06
C ASP A 266 -1.58 10.48 12.47
N ALA A 267 -2.16 11.37 13.26
CA ALA A 267 -3.12 12.36 12.79
C ALA A 267 -2.45 13.36 11.84
N TYR A 268 -3.20 13.88 10.88
CA TYR A 268 -2.70 14.86 9.93
C TYR A 268 -3.74 15.94 9.62
N THR A 269 -3.26 17.15 9.38
CA THR A 269 -4.02 18.27 8.79
C THR A 269 -3.16 18.83 7.66
N SER A 270 -3.74 19.02 6.48
CA SER A 270 -3.03 19.60 5.34
C SER A 270 -2.75 21.09 5.53
N SER A 271 -1.78 21.61 4.78
CA SER A 271 -1.79 23.05 4.46
C SER A 271 -3.10 23.42 3.77
N VAL A 272 -3.51 24.68 3.89
CA VAL A 272 -4.59 25.23 3.07
C VAL A 272 -4.14 25.29 1.61
N VAL A 273 -5.06 24.98 0.69
CA VAL A 273 -4.94 25.15 -0.75
C VAL A 273 -6.07 26.07 -1.20
N THR A 274 -5.75 27.20 -1.82
CA THR A 274 -6.73 28.16 -2.34
C THR A 274 -7.62 27.50 -3.41
N GLY A 275 -8.94 27.71 -3.32
CA GLY A 275 -9.87 27.26 -4.35
C GLY A 275 -9.93 28.19 -5.56
N SER A 276 -10.76 27.86 -6.53
CA SER A 276 -11.25 28.81 -7.53
C SER A 276 -12.22 29.82 -6.89
N THR A 277 -12.35 31.00 -7.48
CA THR A 277 -13.27 32.03 -6.99
C THR A 277 -14.73 31.56 -7.11
N GLY A 278 -15.43 31.57 -5.98
CA GLY A 278 -16.83 31.17 -5.83
C GLY A 278 -17.83 32.26 -6.21
N GLU A 279 -19.08 32.04 -5.81
CA GLU A 279 -20.17 33.01 -6.01
C GLU A 279 -19.88 34.30 -5.22
N GLY A 280 -20.20 35.46 -5.79
CA GLY A 280 -20.03 36.75 -5.10
C GLY A 280 -18.58 37.21 -4.89
N GLY A 281 -17.58 36.48 -5.39
CA GLY A 281 -16.16 36.78 -5.17
C GLY A 281 -15.52 36.04 -3.99
N ASP A 282 -16.23 35.07 -3.39
CA ASP A 282 -15.72 34.15 -2.38
C ASP A 282 -14.38 33.52 -2.82
N SER A 283 -13.35 33.58 -1.98
CA SER A 283 -12.00 33.16 -2.34
C SER A 283 -11.34 32.28 -1.28
N ASN A 284 -12.14 31.66 -0.41
CA ASN A 284 -11.64 30.87 0.70
C ASN A 284 -10.91 29.60 0.20
N GLY A 285 -9.87 29.23 0.91
CA GLY A 285 -9.09 28.01 0.71
C GLY A 285 -9.62 26.82 1.51
N PHE A 286 -9.13 25.65 1.17
CA PHE A 286 -9.52 24.38 1.77
C PHE A 286 -8.32 23.65 2.34
N SER A 287 -8.51 23.05 3.51
CA SER A 287 -7.64 22.02 4.05
C SER A 287 -8.44 20.73 4.28
N PHE A 288 -7.75 19.62 4.52
CA PHE A 288 -8.37 18.43 5.08
C PHE A 288 -7.64 17.97 6.34
N SER A 289 -8.33 17.18 7.16
CA SER A 289 -7.72 16.46 8.28
C SER A 289 -8.21 15.03 8.39
N TYR A 290 -7.39 14.17 9.00
CA TYR A 290 -7.79 12.83 9.45
C TYR A 290 -7.18 12.51 10.83
N PRO A 291 -7.90 11.76 11.70
CA PRO A 291 -7.40 11.39 13.02
C PRO A 291 -6.31 10.31 12.95
N ALA A 292 -5.56 10.15 14.03
CA ALA A 292 -4.62 9.02 14.19
C ALA A 292 -5.39 7.69 14.28
N GLY A 293 -4.74 6.58 13.91
CA GLY A 293 -5.36 5.27 13.99
C GLY A 293 -4.38 4.11 13.76
N THR A 294 -4.95 2.91 13.67
CA THR A 294 -4.23 1.67 13.33
C THR A 294 -4.91 1.02 12.12
N PHE A 295 -4.10 0.55 11.18
CA PHE A 295 -4.59 -0.10 9.98
C PHE A 295 -5.05 -1.54 10.24
N GLY A 296 -6.20 -1.91 9.70
CA GLY A 296 -6.50 -3.30 9.37
C GLY A 296 -5.85 -3.68 8.02
N SER A 297 -6.00 -4.92 7.57
CA SER A 297 -5.52 -5.35 6.25
C SER A 297 -6.19 -4.57 5.10
N SER A 298 -7.43 -4.11 5.30
CA SER A 298 -8.13 -3.12 4.49
C SER A 298 -9.07 -2.29 5.36
N GLY A 299 -9.56 -1.17 4.84
CA GLY A 299 -10.48 -0.30 5.56
C GLY A 299 -10.74 1.03 4.87
N THR A 300 -11.01 2.07 5.65
CA THR A 300 -11.26 3.44 5.17
C THR A 300 -10.78 4.46 6.20
N ILE A 301 -10.10 5.51 5.75
CA ILE A 301 -9.88 6.72 6.53
C ILE A 301 -11.04 7.70 6.26
N LEU A 302 -11.57 8.32 7.33
CA LEU A 302 -12.51 9.42 7.22
C LEU A 302 -11.74 10.74 7.17
N VAL A 303 -11.82 11.41 6.02
CA VAL A 303 -11.14 12.68 5.75
C VAL A 303 -12.15 13.82 5.86
N THR A 304 -11.91 14.74 6.77
CA THR A 304 -12.77 15.90 7.01
C THR A 304 -12.25 17.11 6.23
N ILE A 305 -13.09 17.72 5.40
CA ILE A 305 -12.78 19.02 4.77
C ILE A 305 -12.99 20.14 5.78
N THR A 306 -12.12 21.14 5.75
CA THR A 306 -12.22 22.38 6.53
C THR A 306 -11.95 23.57 5.61
N VAL A 307 -12.85 24.55 5.60
CA VAL A 307 -12.69 25.82 4.88
C VAL A 307 -11.95 26.82 5.78
N ASP A 308 -11.07 27.64 5.21
CA ASP A 308 -10.40 28.73 5.93
C ASP A 308 -11.26 30.02 5.98
N GLY A 309 -10.64 31.17 6.26
CA GLY A 309 -11.31 32.48 6.19
C GLY A 309 -12.42 32.63 7.22
N ASP A 310 -13.64 32.87 6.75
CA ASP A 310 -14.86 32.92 7.57
C ASP A 310 -15.45 31.53 7.90
N GLY A 311 -14.88 30.46 7.33
CA GLY A 311 -15.29 29.08 7.52
C GLY A 311 -16.41 28.60 6.60
N SER A 312 -16.74 29.36 5.56
CA SER A 312 -17.73 29.03 4.51
C SER A 312 -17.13 29.22 3.11
N TYR A 313 -17.64 28.49 2.13
CA TYR A 313 -17.36 28.71 0.71
C TYR A 313 -18.63 28.53 -0.12
N ASN A 314 -19.00 29.58 -0.83
CA ASN A 314 -20.15 29.64 -1.73
C ASN A 314 -19.70 29.21 -3.13
N ALA A 315 -19.98 27.97 -3.52
CA ALA A 315 -19.62 27.48 -4.84
C ALA A 315 -20.34 28.27 -5.94
N LYS A 316 -19.56 28.75 -6.93
CA LYS A 316 -20.03 29.49 -8.11
C LYS A 316 -21.23 28.80 -8.78
N LYS A 317 -22.32 29.53 -9.03
CA LYS A 317 -23.52 28.98 -9.69
C LYS A 317 -23.25 28.74 -11.16
N LEU A 318 -23.56 27.53 -11.64
CA LEU A 318 -23.39 27.16 -13.05
C LEU A 318 -24.73 27.05 -13.79
N LEU A 319 -24.65 26.98 -15.12
CA LEU A 319 -25.74 26.50 -15.97
C LEU A 319 -25.84 24.97 -15.89
N PHE A 320 -26.98 24.40 -16.30
CA PHE A 320 -27.16 22.95 -16.35
C PHE A 320 -26.11 22.26 -17.24
N GLY A 321 -25.71 21.04 -16.86
CA GLY A 321 -24.58 20.33 -17.47
C GLY A 321 -23.20 20.91 -17.12
N GLY A 322 -23.13 22.15 -16.62
CA GLY A 322 -21.89 22.80 -16.23
C GLY A 322 -21.16 22.05 -15.11
N LYS A 323 -19.83 22.00 -15.21
CA LYS A 323 -18.94 21.48 -14.17
C LYS A 323 -17.62 22.25 -14.15
N GLU A 324 -17.19 22.67 -12.97
CA GLU A 324 -15.90 23.32 -12.73
C GLU A 324 -15.18 22.70 -11.53
N ASN A 325 -13.86 22.84 -11.46
CA ASN A 325 -13.05 22.40 -10.32
C ASN A 325 -13.01 23.51 -9.25
N ILE A 326 -13.35 23.17 -8.01
CA ILE A 326 -13.19 24.08 -6.86
C ILE A 326 -11.74 24.03 -6.40
N VAL A 327 -11.27 22.86 -5.96
CA VAL A 327 -9.92 22.68 -5.41
C VAL A 327 -9.44 21.25 -5.58
N THR A 328 -8.13 21.10 -5.78
CA THR A 328 -7.43 19.81 -5.77
C THR A 328 -6.41 19.85 -4.64
N ILE A 329 -6.65 19.11 -3.56
CA ILE A 329 -5.79 19.06 -2.38
C ILE A 329 -4.93 17.79 -2.43
N PRO A 330 -3.58 17.91 -2.45
CA PRO A 330 -2.68 16.75 -2.41
C PRO A 330 -2.88 15.95 -1.11
N PHE A 331 -3.21 14.65 -1.25
CA PHE A 331 -3.37 13.76 -0.10
C PHE A 331 -2.00 13.29 0.38
N MET A 332 -1.43 14.07 1.30
CA MET A 332 -0.16 13.77 1.96
C MET A 332 -0.33 12.68 3.01
N PHE A 333 0.53 11.66 2.98
CA PHE A 333 0.60 10.59 3.96
C PHE A 333 2.06 10.23 4.25
N ASN A 334 2.45 10.15 5.53
CA ASN A 334 3.85 9.96 5.97
C ASN A 334 4.86 10.91 5.29
N GLY A 335 4.45 12.15 4.98
CA GLY A 335 5.30 13.17 4.32
C GLY A 335 5.35 13.10 2.79
N SER A 336 4.73 12.10 2.16
CA SER A 336 4.68 11.93 0.69
C SER A 336 3.27 12.17 0.15
N ASN A 337 3.15 12.72 -1.06
CA ASN A 337 1.87 12.76 -1.78
C ASN A 337 1.55 11.34 -2.28
N VAL A 338 0.38 10.80 -1.94
CA VAL A 338 -0.10 9.47 -2.39
C VAL A 338 -1.42 9.52 -3.18
N GLY A 339 -1.88 10.71 -3.58
CA GLY A 339 -3.06 10.91 -4.42
C GLY A 339 -3.71 12.27 -4.21
N ASN A 340 -4.94 12.49 -4.70
CA ASN A 340 -5.61 13.78 -4.55
C ASN A 340 -7.04 13.66 -4.01
N ILE A 341 -7.43 14.64 -3.21
CA ILE A 341 -8.81 14.96 -2.90
C ILE A 341 -9.26 16.08 -3.84
N ILE A 342 -10.40 15.92 -4.52
CA ILE A 342 -10.90 16.87 -5.51
C ILE A 342 -12.32 17.30 -5.15
N LEU A 343 -12.56 18.60 -5.02
CA LEU A 343 -13.89 19.16 -4.91
C LEU A 343 -14.26 19.83 -6.23
N ASN A 344 -15.42 19.47 -6.78
CA ASN A 344 -15.95 20.03 -8.01
C ASN A 344 -17.25 20.79 -7.69
N VAL A 345 -17.64 21.75 -8.52
CA VAL A 345 -19.00 22.30 -8.55
C VAL A 345 -19.70 21.83 -9.82
N THR A 346 -21.00 21.55 -9.74
CA THR A 346 -21.83 21.23 -10.92
C THR A 346 -23.20 21.92 -10.87
N GLY A 347 -23.66 22.35 -12.05
CA GLY A 347 -25.01 22.87 -12.27
C GLY A 347 -26.09 21.77 -12.36
N GLY A 348 -25.69 20.50 -12.41
CA GLY A 348 -26.61 19.37 -12.38
C GLY A 348 -26.85 18.72 -13.74
N ILE A 349 -27.43 17.53 -13.68
CA ILE A 349 -27.58 16.59 -14.80
C ILE A 349 -29.05 16.57 -15.19
N LEU A 350 -29.36 17.01 -16.40
CA LEU A 350 -30.72 17.02 -16.93
C LEU A 350 -31.20 15.63 -17.31
N ASP A 351 -32.50 15.38 -17.17
CA ASP A 351 -33.15 14.21 -17.74
C ASP A 351 -32.93 14.10 -19.26
N LYS A 352 -32.95 12.86 -19.78
CA LYS A 352 -32.81 12.58 -21.21
C LYS A 352 -33.89 13.26 -22.06
N MET A 353 -35.05 13.57 -21.47
CA MET A 353 -36.16 14.27 -22.10
C MET A 353 -36.43 15.67 -21.49
N TYR A 354 -35.47 16.28 -20.78
CA TYR A 354 -35.67 17.58 -20.14
C TYR A 354 -35.99 18.67 -21.17
N GLY A 355 -37.22 19.20 -21.14
CA GLY A 355 -37.68 20.21 -22.11
C GLY A 355 -38.00 19.66 -23.50
N ILE A 356 -37.98 18.34 -23.70
CA ILE A 356 -38.33 17.68 -24.96
C ILE A 356 -39.73 17.08 -24.81
N ALA A 357 -40.59 17.29 -25.82
CA ALA A 357 -41.94 16.72 -25.83
C ALA A 357 -41.91 15.18 -25.83
N ASP A 358 -42.69 14.57 -24.95
CA ASP A 358 -42.94 13.13 -24.94
C ASP A 358 -44.07 12.73 -25.92
N ASN A 359 -44.50 11.46 -25.93
CA ASN A 359 -45.53 10.98 -26.85
C ASN A 359 -46.96 11.46 -26.53
N THR A 360 -47.16 12.30 -25.51
CA THR A 360 -48.39 13.10 -25.30
C THR A 360 -48.31 14.50 -25.95
N GLY A 361 -47.10 14.96 -26.29
CA GLY A 361 -46.80 16.33 -26.71
C GLY A 361 -46.37 17.27 -25.58
N ASP A 362 -46.40 16.85 -24.30
CA ASP A 362 -45.91 17.68 -23.20
C ASP A 362 -44.38 17.67 -23.09
N ALA A 363 -43.77 18.85 -23.07
CA ALA A 363 -42.34 19.09 -22.85
C ALA A 363 -41.98 19.41 -21.38
N ASN A 364 -42.96 19.37 -20.47
CA ASN A 364 -42.79 19.64 -19.04
C ASN A 364 -42.78 18.36 -18.19
N SER A 365 -43.39 17.28 -18.69
CA SER A 365 -43.53 15.98 -18.03
C SER A 365 -42.20 15.41 -17.51
N HIS A 366 -41.12 15.58 -18.30
CA HIS A 366 -39.77 15.07 -18.03
C HIS A 366 -38.78 16.13 -17.49
N LYS A 367 -39.25 17.21 -16.86
CA LYS A 367 -38.37 18.22 -16.25
C LYS A 367 -37.72 17.75 -14.92
N PHE A 368 -36.94 16.66 -14.97
CA PHE A 368 -36.17 16.14 -13.83
C PHE A 368 -34.70 16.58 -13.88
N ILE A 369 -34.13 16.85 -12.71
CA ILE A 369 -32.72 17.27 -12.52
C ILE A 369 -32.10 16.36 -11.46
N TYR A 370 -30.97 15.74 -11.80
CA TYR A 370 -30.25 14.78 -10.98
C TYR A 370 -28.83 15.27 -10.67
N PHE A 371 -28.17 14.66 -9.70
CA PHE A 371 -26.80 15.01 -9.33
C PHE A 371 -25.90 13.77 -9.17
N PRO A 372 -24.59 13.91 -9.42
CA PRO A 372 -23.64 12.82 -9.30
C PRO A 372 -23.35 12.49 -7.82
N VAL A 373 -23.53 11.24 -7.43
CA VAL A 373 -23.11 10.70 -6.14
C VAL A 373 -22.12 9.56 -6.33
N THR A 374 -21.13 9.44 -5.46
CA THR A 374 -20.16 8.34 -5.53
C THR A 374 -20.69 7.10 -4.79
N GLY A 375 -20.77 5.97 -5.49
CA GLY A 375 -21.12 4.68 -4.92
C GLY A 375 -20.00 4.10 -4.05
N ALA A 376 -20.32 3.09 -3.24
CA ALA A 376 -19.31 2.36 -2.44
C ALA A 376 -18.34 1.53 -3.31
N ASP A 377 -18.76 1.20 -4.53
CA ASP A 377 -17.95 0.65 -5.62
C ASP A 377 -16.95 1.67 -6.23
N GLY A 378 -16.98 2.92 -5.76
CA GLY A 378 -16.16 4.02 -6.29
C GLY A 378 -16.65 4.60 -7.61
N LYS A 379 -17.77 4.13 -8.16
CA LYS A 379 -18.35 4.63 -9.43
C LYS A 379 -19.23 5.85 -9.18
N THR A 380 -19.44 6.65 -10.23
CA THR A 380 -20.40 7.76 -10.20
C THR A 380 -21.78 7.27 -10.63
N TRP A 381 -22.78 7.57 -9.82
CA TRP A 381 -24.19 7.20 -10.01
C TRP A 381 -25.07 8.46 -9.94
N LEU A 382 -26.32 8.40 -10.41
CA LEU A 382 -27.29 9.45 -10.11
C LEU A 382 -27.80 9.32 -8.67
N ASN A 383 -27.96 10.45 -7.97
CA ASN A 383 -28.37 10.49 -6.57
C ASN A 383 -29.83 10.05 -6.31
N ASN A 384 -30.71 10.18 -7.32
CA ASN A 384 -32.11 9.77 -7.29
C ASN A 384 -32.44 8.77 -8.41
N ASN A 385 -33.57 8.07 -8.27
CA ASN A 385 -34.14 7.24 -9.34
C ASN A 385 -34.69 8.12 -10.47
N LEU A 386 -34.67 7.64 -11.72
CA LEU A 386 -35.28 8.39 -12.82
C LEU A 386 -36.77 8.61 -12.57
N GLY A 387 -37.22 9.84 -12.80
CA GLY A 387 -38.59 10.27 -12.56
C GLY A 387 -38.97 10.54 -11.10
N ALA A 388 -38.00 10.64 -10.17
CA ALA A 388 -38.28 10.91 -8.75
C ALA A 388 -38.88 12.30 -8.50
N HIS A 389 -39.80 12.41 -7.54
CA HIS A 389 -40.46 13.67 -7.18
C HIS A 389 -39.49 14.70 -6.56
N TYR A 390 -38.42 14.24 -5.88
CA TYR A 390 -37.34 15.13 -5.42
C TYR A 390 -36.59 15.77 -6.59
N ALA A 391 -36.45 15.07 -7.72
CA ALA A 391 -35.77 15.54 -8.92
C ALA A 391 -36.64 16.41 -9.83
N LYS A 392 -37.98 16.39 -9.69
CA LYS A 392 -38.90 17.05 -10.62
C LYS A 392 -39.03 18.56 -10.40
N ASN A 393 -38.45 19.36 -11.29
CA ASN A 393 -38.59 20.82 -11.28
C ASN A 393 -40.08 21.21 -11.32
N GLY A 394 -40.47 22.18 -10.48
CA GLY A 394 -41.86 22.62 -10.32
C GLY A 394 -42.77 21.70 -9.47
N HIS A 395 -42.29 20.55 -8.98
CA HIS A 395 -43.04 19.75 -8.01
C HIS A 395 -42.91 20.34 -6.58
N ALA A 396 -43.96 20.24 -5.76
CA ALA A 396 -43.98 20.83 -4.42
C ALA A 396 -42.94 20.23 -3.43
N SER A 397 -42.41 19.05 -3.74
CA SER A 397 -41.29 18.41 -3.01
C SER A 397 -39.97 18.45 -3.76
N PHE A 398 -39.82 19.33 -4.76
CA PHE A 398 -38.57 19.49 -5.51
C PHE A 398 -37.44 19.91 -4.56
N ASN A 399 -36.47 19.01 -4.42
CA ASN A 399 -35.21 19.23 -3.73
C ASN A 399 -34.24 18.20 -4.32
N PRO A 400 -33.61 18.51 -5.46
CA PRO A 400 -32.92 17.49 -6.25
C PRO A 400 -31.59 17.07 -5.62
N THR A 401 -31.08 17.80 -4.62
CA THR A 401 -29.90 17.39 -3.82
C THR A 401 -30.29 16.35 -2.76
N LYS A 402 -31.52 16.40 -2.25
CA LYS A 402 -32.06 15.44 -1.30
C LYS A 402 -32.21 14.04 -1.93
N GLN A 403 -31.96 13.02 -1.10
CA GLN A 403 -32.22 11.61 -1.39
C GLN A 403 -33.28 11.04 -0.44
N ALA A 404 -33.67 9.77 -0.64
CA ALA A 404 -34.68 9.09 0.17
C ALA A 404 -34.41 9.18 1.69
N THR A 405 -35.44 9.54 2.44
CA THR A 405 -35.45 9.60 3.92
C THR A 405 -35.98 8.33 4.60
N GLY A 406 -36.33 7.33 3.80
CA GLY A 406 -36.69 5.98 4.23
C GLY A 406 -36.76 5.04 3.03
N LYS A 407 -36.66 3.73 3.28
CA LYS A 407 -36.79 2.71 2.21
C LYS A 407 -38.16 2.76 1.49
N ASN A 408 -39.17 3.29 2.15
CA ASN A 408 -40.55 3.51 1.67
C ASN A 408 -40.85 4.97 1.30
N ASP A 409 -39.83 5.82 1.12
CA ASP A 409 -40.00 7.22 0.71
C ASP A 409 -40.43 7.32 -0.76
N PHE A 410 -41.73 7.46 -0.99
CA PHE A 410 -42.34 7.50 -2.33
C PHE A 410 -41.85 8.67 -3.20
N LEU A 411 -41.38 9.76 -2.59
CA LEU A 411 -40.83 10.90 -3.32
C LEU A 411 -39.50 10.55 -4.02
N ALA A 412 -38.84 9.47 -3.59
CA ALA A 412 -37.64 8.89 -4.19
C ALA A 412 -37.89 7.57 -4.94
N PHE A 413 -39.14 7.13 -5.15
CA PHE A 413 -39.44 5.90 -5.89
C PHE A 413 -39.10 6.03 -7.37
N GLY A 414 -39.58 7.09 -8.02
CA GLY A 414 -39.35 7.32 -9.46
C GLY A 414 -40.39 6.65 -10.35
N SER A 415 -40.05 6.50 -11.63
CA SER A 415 -40.94 5.99 -12.69
C SER A 415 -40.67 4.52 -13.05
N PHE A 416 -41.62 3.87 -13.74
CA PHE A 416 -41.59 2.44 -14.07
C PHE A 416 -41.44 2.20 -15.59
N PHE A 417 -40.19 2.07 -16.03
CA PHE A 417 -39.83 1.96 -17.45
C PHE A 417 -40.00 0.52 -17.96
N GLN A 418 -40.46 0.35 -19.20
CA GLN A 418 -40.44 -0.94 -19.91
C GLN A 418 -39.07 -1.15 -20.60
N TRP A 419 -38.54 -2.37 -20.60
CA TRP A 419 -37.14 -2.59 -20.97
C TRP A 419 -36.87 -2.29 -22.46
N GLY A 420 -35.88 -1.44 -22.72
CA GLY A 420 -35.53 -1.00 -24.07
C GLY A 420 -36.42 0.13 -24.61
N ARG A 421 -37.37 0.66 -23.85
CA ARG A 421 -38.25 1.76 -24.28
C ARG A 421 -37.61 3.12 -24.01
N LYS A 422 -37.81 4.09 -24.89
CA LYS A 422 -37.39 5.48 -24.66
C LYS A 422 -38.28 6.08 -23.55
N PRO A 423 -37.79 7.05 -22.76
CA PRO A 423 -38.67 7.92 -21.99
C PRO A 423 -39.67 8.62 -22.92
N ASP A 424 -40.95 8.28 -22.77
CA ASP A 424 -42.00 8.68 -23.70
C ASP A 424 -43.36 8.96 -23.03
N GLY A 425 -43.41 8.90 -21.70
CA GLY A 425 -44.59 9.16 -20.88
C GLY A 425 -45.25 7.90 -20.31
N HIS A 426 -44.91 6.70 -20.80
CA HIS A 426 -45.46 5.42 -20.31
C HIS A 426 -45.03 5.05 -18.89
N GLU A 427 -43.84 5.50 -18.51
CA GLU A 427 -43.21 5.19 -17.24
C GLU A 427 -43.76 6.03 -16.09
N LEU A 428 -44.34 7.20 -16.41
CA LEU A 428 -44.55 8.29 -15.47
C LEU A 428 -45.62 7.94 -14.45
N ILE A 429 -45.25 7.97 -13.17
CA ILE A 429 -46.12 7.67 -12.04
C ILE A 429 -46.28 8.92 -11.18
N THR A 430 -47.52 9.27 -10.86
CA THR A 430 -47.85 10.22 -9.81
C THR A 430 -47.99 9.47 -8.49
N TRP A 431 -47.02 9.62 -7.60
CA TRP A 431 -47.06 9.03 -6.25
C TRP A 431 -47.72 9.98 -5.25
N THR A 432 -48.70 9.47 -4.49
CA THR A 432 -49.37 10.20 -3.40
C THR A 432 -49.17 9.56 -2.02
N GLY A 433 -48.56 8.37 -1.97
CA GLY A 433 -48.20 7.69 -0.73
C GLY A 433 -47.32 6.47 -0.98
N GLY A 434 -46.76 5.89 0.09
CA GLY A 434 -45.87 4.72 0.02
C GLY A 434 -46.47 3.48 -0.66
N THR A 435 -47.80 3.39 -0.76
CA THR A 435 -48.54 2.33 -1.45
C THR A 435 -49.55 2.87 -2.46
N THR A 436 -49.52 4.18 -2.77
CA THR A 436 -50.55 4.85 -3.56
C THR A 436 -49.93 5.54 -4.77
N ALA A 437 -50.24 5.02 -5.94
CA ALA A 437 -49.70 5.40 -7.23
C ALA A 437 -50.83 5.51 -8.26
N THR A 438 -50.73 6.50 -9.14
CA THR A 438 -51.57 6.63 -10.34
C THR A 438 -50.64 6.77 -11.54
N PRO A 439 -50.80 5.97 -12.62
CA PRO A 439 -50.00 6.19 -13.82
C PRO A 439 -50.48 7.47 -14.51
N VAL A 440 -49.56 8.27 -15.06
CA VAL A 440 -49.91 9.48 -15.82
C VAL A 440 -50.60 9.12 -17.14
N ASN A 441 -50.23 7.98 -17.74
CA ASN A 441 -50.77 7.51 -19.00
C ASN A 441 -51.41 6.11 -18.92
N ASN A 442 -52.40 5.90 -19.80
CA ASN A 442 -53.21 4.69 -19.91
C ASN A 442 -52.41 3.43 -20.28
N THR A 443 -53.06 2.28 -20.26
CA THR A 443 -52.53 1.02 -20.81
C THR A 443 -52.98 0.80 -22.26
N THR A 444 -52.30 -0.10 -22.98
CA THR A 444 -52.70 -0.60 -24.30
C THR A 444 -52.16 -2.02 -24.49
N ASN A 445 -52.89 -2.90 -25.18
CA ASN A 445 -52.43 -4.27 -25.49
C ASN A 445 -51.77 -4.39 -26.88
N ALA A 446 -51.60 -3.26 -27.60
CA ALA A 446 -50.92 -3.24 -28.89
C ALA A 446 -49.40 -3.48 -28.72
N THR A 447 -48.86 -4.51 -29.36
CA THR A 447 -47.40 -4.71 -29.45
C THR A 447 -46.81 -3.67 -30.40
N ALA A 448 -45.67 -3.10 -30.02
CA ALA A 448 -45.09 -1.95 -30.71
C ALA A 448 -43.78 -2.27 -31.46
N THR A 449 -43.28 -1.30 -32.21
CA THR A 449 -41.90 -1.27 -32.70
C THR A 449 -40.94 -0.81 -31.58
N ASN A 450 -39.64 -0.69 -31.87
CA ASN A 450 -38.69 -0.05 -30.97
C ASN A 450 -39.06 1.40 -30.58
N THR A 451 -39.92 2.08 -31.35
CA THR A 451 -40.30 3.48 -31.14
C THR A 451 -41.84 3.64 -31.22
N PRO A 452 -42.57 3.43 -30.12
CA PRO A 452 -44.00 3.74 -30.03
C PRO A 452 -44.28 5.21 -30.35
N THR A 453 -45.49 5.49 -30.86
CA THR A 453 -45.98 6.85 -31.16
C THR A 453 -47.02 7.32 -30.13
N HIS A 454 -47.07 6.68 -28.96
CA HIS A 454 -48.03 6.96 -27.90
C HIS A 454 -47.38 6.81 -26.52
N ALA A 455 -47.88 7.52 -25.52
CA ALA A 455 -47.40 7.42 -24.14
C ALA A 455 -48.04 6.26 -23.33
N SER A 456 -48.89 5.42 -23.93
CA SER A 456 -49.53 4.32 -23.19
C SER A 456 -48.53 3.21 -22.81
N PHE A 457 -48.68 2.65 -21.61
CA PHE A 457 -47.91 1.49 -21.12
C PHE A 457 -48.43 0.20 -21.78
N ILE A 458 -47.53 -0.60 -22.36
CA ILE A 458 -47.93 -1.74 -23.21
C ILE A 458 -48.09 -3.01 -22.38
N THR A 459 -49.30 -3.57 -22.32
CA THR A 459 -49.62 -4.79 -21.59
C THR A 459 -49.57 -6.02 -22.50
N THR A 460 -48.76 -7.00 -22.11
CA THR A 460 -48.31 -8.15 -22.92
C THR A 460 -47.85 -9.29 -22.01
N ALA A 461 -47.80 -10.52 -22.52
CA ALA A 461 -47.28 -11.67 -21.77
C ALA A 461 -45.73 -11.75 -21.68
N GLY A 462 -44.99 -10.93 -22.45
CA GLY A 462 -43.54 -11.05 -22.61
C GLY A 462 -42.84 -9.73 -22.92
N ASP A 463 -42.11 -9.67 -24.03
CA ASP A 463 -41.62 -8.40 -24.59
C ASP A 463 -42.82 -7.55 -25.07
N TRP A 464 -42.72 -6.23 -24.93
CA TRP A 464 -43.74 -5.27 -25.39
C TRP A 464 -43.61 -4.95 -26.88
N ARG A 465 -42.51 -5.38 -27.50
CA ARG A 465 -42.24 -5.20 -28.93
C ARG A 465 -42.62 -6.44 -29.72
N SER A 466 -43.03 -6.23 -30.97
CA SER A 466 -43.25 -7.30 -31.95
C SER A 466 -41.94 -8.03 -32.32
N THR A 467 -40.80 -7.33 -32.25
CA THR A 467 -39.46 -7.90 -32.45
C THR A 467 -38.55 -7.48 -31.28
N SER A 468 -37.96 -8.45 -30.58
CA SER A 468 -37.03 -8.18 -29.46
C SER A 468 -35.67 -7.69 -29.96
N ASP A 469 -35.42 -6.39 -29.86
CA ASP A 469 -34.08 -5.80 -29.96
C ASP A 469 -33.40 -5.81 -28.58
N GLU A 470 -32.08 -6.02 -28.52
CA GLU A 470 -31.30 -5.96 -27.28
C GLU A 470 -30.23 -4.87 -27.27
N SER A 471 -30.04 -4.11 -28.34
CA SER A 471 -29.06 -3.03 -28.42
C SER A 471 -29.47 -1.79 -27.61
N LEU A 472 -30.78 -1.53 -27.55
CA LEU A 472 -31.39 -0.23 -27.25
C LEU A 472 -30.95 0.45 -25.95
N TRP A 473 -30.57 -0.32 -24.92
CA TRP A 473 -30.14 0.14 -23.59
C TRP A 473 -28.75 -0.40 -23.17
N LYS A 474 -27.99 -1.07 -24.07
CA LYS A 474 -26.73 -1.75 -23.69
C LYS A 474 -25.55 -0.81 -23.41
N THR A 475 -25.59 0.42 -23.90
CA THR A 475 -24.53 1.45 -23.75
C THR A 475 -25.16 2.84 -23.61
N GLU A 476 -24.36 3.86 -23.27
CA GLU A 476 -24.78 5.27 -23.34
C GLU A 476 -25.44 5.63 -24.69
N TRP A 477 -24.84 5.13 -25.78
CA TRP A 477 -25.22 5.37 -27.18
C TRP A 477 -26.41 4.52 -27.66
N GLY A 478 -27.05 3.75 -26.77
CA GLY A 478 -28.27 3.01 -27.09
C GLY A 478 -29.41 3.95 -27.46
N THR A 479 -30.07 3.73 -28.59
CA THR A 479 -31.05 4.65 -29.20
C THR A 479 -32.19 5.08 -28.26
N ASN A 480 -32.57 4.20 -27.33
CA ASN A 480 -33.64 4.45 -26.36
C ASN A 480 -33.12 4.57 -24.91
N ASN A 481 -31.81 4.70 -24.70
CA ASN A 481 -31.21 4.83 -23.36
C ASN A 481 -31.94 5.95 -22.58
N PRO A 482 -32.60 5.63 -21.44
CA PRO A 482 -33.40 6.59 -20.69
C PRO A 482 -32.55 7.47 -19.79
N CYS A 483 -31.27 7.13 -19.60
CA CYS A 483 -30.36 7.88 -18.77
C CYS A 483 -29.88 9.16 -19.48
N PRO A 484 -29.55 10.21 -18.71
CA PRO A 484 -28.90 11.43 -19.19
C PRO A 484 -27.68 11.19 -20.08
N GLU A 485 -27.26 12.23 -20.80
CA GLU A 485 -25.95 12.26 -21.46
C GLU A 485 -24.81 12.08 -20.44
N GLY A 486 -23.80 11.28 -20.77
CA GLY A 486 -22.77 10.78 -19.86
C GLY A 486 -23.22 9.60 -18.98
N TYR A 487 -24.45 9.10 -19.09
CA TYR A 487 -25.01 8.06 -18.23
C TYR A 487 -25.72 6.94 -19.01
N ARG A 488 -25.73 5.74 -18.41
CA ARG A 488 -26.43 4.56 -18.92
C ARG A 488 -27.02 3.72 -17.79
N LEU A 489 -27.77 2.68 -18.14
CA LEU A 489 -28.11 1.65 -17.16
C LEU A 489 -26.84 0.91 -16.70
N PRO A 490 -26.74 0.55 -15.41
CA PRO A 490 -25.75 -0.41 -14.93
C PRO A 490 -26.02 -1.80 -15.52
N THR A 491 -24.95 -2.54 -15.78
CA THR A 491 -25.01 -3.99 -16.00
C THR A 491 -25.35 -4.72 -14.70
N ILE A 492 -25.79 -5.98 -14.79
CA ILE A 492 -26.04 -6.79 -13.58
C ILE A 492 -24.75 -7.03 -12.76
N VAL A 493 -23.59 -7.01 -13.43
CA VAL A 493 -22.26 -7.12 -12.78
C VAL A 493 -21.92 -5.86 -11.99
N GLU A 494 -22.21 -4.67 -12.52
CA GLU A 494 -22.04 -3.42 -11.77
C GLU A 494 -22.99 -3.35 -10.56
N TRP A 495 -24.23 -3.83 -10.71
CA TRP A 495 -25.14 -4.00 -9.57
C TRP A 495 -24.61 -4.99 -8.52
N ALA A 496 -23.99 -6.09 -8.94
CA ALA A 496 -23.37 -7.05 -8.03
C ALA A 496 -22.18 -6.43 -7.29
N ASN A 497 -21.26 -5.77 -8.01
CA ASN A 497 -20.10 -5.07 -7.44
C ASN A 497 -20.52 -4.01 -6.40
N PHE A 498 -21.52 -3.19 -6.72
CA PHE A 498 -22.09 -2.23 -5.77
C PHE A 498 -22.67 -2.93 -4.54
N SER A 499 -23.44 -4.00 -4.73
CA SER A 499 -24.05 -4.77 -3.63
C SER A 499 -22.99 -5.39 -2.70
N THR A 500 -21.89 -5.91 -3.26
CA THR A 500 -20.74 -6.42 -2.49
C THR A 500 -20.01 -5.30 -1.75
N ALA A 501 -19.82 -4.13 -2.37
CA ALA A 501 -19.13 -2.99 -1.76
C ALA A 501 -19.88 -2.36 -0.56
N ILE A 502 -21.18 -2.62 -0.43
CA ILE A 502 -21.99 -2.26 0.75
C ILE A 502 -22.32 -3.45 1.67
N SER A 503 -21.77 -4.64 1.41
CA SER A 503 -22.08 -5.90 2.10
C SER A 503 -23.60 -6.20 2.18
N ALA A 504 -24.34 -5.92 1.11
CA ALA A 504 -25.79 -6.02 1.11
C ALA A 504 -26.27 -7.45 1.37
N THR A 505 -27.11 -7.59 2.40
CA THR A 505 -27.91 -8.80 2.64
C THR A 505 -29.40 -8.53 2.38
N SER A 506 -29.83 -7.28 2.54
CA SER A 506 -31.21 -6.81 2.50
C SER A 506 -31.32 -5.43 1.85
N ILE A 507 -32.53 -4.86 1.85
CA ILE A 507 -32.77 -3.44 1.55
C ILE A 507 -32.10 -2.49 2.56
N THR A 508 -31.82 -2.93 3.78
CA THR A 508 -31.32 -2.06 4.85
C THR A 508 -29.95 -1.48 4.50
N GLU A 509 -29.04 -2.29 3.97
CA GLU A 509 -27.71 -1.84 3.51
C GLU A 509 -27.83 -0.95 2.27
N ALA A 510 -28.72 -1.32 1.33
CA ALA A 510 -28.97 -0.59 0.09
C ALA A 510 -29.57 0.82 0.35
N TYR A 511 -30.44 0.95 1.35
CA TYR A 511 -30.94 2.22 1.86
C TYR A 511 -29.90 2.98 2.68
N ASN A 512 -29.07 2.31 3.48
CA ASN A 512 -28.03 2.97 4.27
C ASN A 512 -26.84 3.46 3.44
N SER A 513 -26.62 2.89 2.24
CA SER A 513 -25.61 3.29 1.24
C SER A 513 -25.67 4.77 0.82
N THR A 514 -24.71 5.19 -0.01
CA THR A 514 -24.71 6.52 -0.67
C THR A 514 -25.77 6.66 -1.77
N LEU A 515 -26.35 5.57 -2.28
CA LEU A 515 -27.39 5.64 -3.33
C LEU A 515 -28.81 5.79 -2.79
N LYS A 516 -29.02 5.55 -1.48
CA LYS A 516 -30.32 5.62 -0.80
C LYS A 516 -31.43 4.87 -1.54
N LEU A 517 -31.18 3.59 -1.85
CA LEU A 517 -32.13 2.80 -2.63
C LEU A 517 -33.42 2.51 -1.84
N THR A 518 -34.54 2.67 -2.53
CA THR A 518 -35.91 2.55 -2.04
C THR A 518 -36.60 1.27 -2.52
N GLN A 519 -37.85 1.05 -2.09
CA GLN A 519 -38.71 -0.08 -2.42
C GLN A 519 -39.93 0.37 -3.27
N PRO A 520 -39.74 0.84 -4.51
CA PRO A 520 -40.84 1.31 -5.37
C PRO A 520 -41.88 0.22 -5.70
N GLY A 521 -41.50 -1.05 -5.69
CA GLY A 521 -42.29 -2.14 -6.24
C GLY A 521 -42.08 -2.30 -7.74
N GLN A 522 -43.15 -2.65 -8.46
CA GLN A 522 -43.17 -2.89 -9.90
C GLN A 522 -44.53 -2.49 -10.51
N ARG A 523 -44.56 -2.27 -11.84
CA ARG A 523 -45.77 -2.22 -12.66
C ARG A 523 -45.87 -3.47 -13.55
N ASN A 524 -46.95 -4.22 -13.41
CA ASN A 524 -47.15 -5.53 -14.02
C ASN A 524 -47.41 -5.44 -15.52
N ASN A 525 -46.85 -6.37 -16.30
CA ASN A 525 -47.02 -6.40 -17.76
C ASN A 525 -48.37 -6.96 -18.22
N GLY A 526 -49.06 -7.79 -17.42
CA GLY A 526 -50.33 -8.40 -17.85
C GLY A 526 -51.49 -7.41 -17.98
N ASP A 527 -51.55 -6.42 -17.08
CA ASP A 527 -52.69 -5.53 -16.86
C ASP A 527 -52.29 -4.07 -16.58
N GLY A 528 -51.00 -3.79 -16.34
CA GLY A 528 -50.49 -2.48 -15.95
C GLY A 528 -50.69 -2.12 -14.48
N SER A 529 -51.10 -3.07 -13.63
CA SER A 529 -51.34 -2.87 -12.19
C SER A 529 -50.04 -2.72 -11.39
N PHE A 530 -50.15 -2.20 -10.17
CA PHE A 530 -49.01 -2.00 -9.27
C PHE A 530 -48.89 -3.14 -8.25
N ALA A 531 -47.66 -3.60 -7.99
CA ALA A 531 -47.37 -4.58 -6.94
C ALA A 531 -46.10 -4.26 -6.15
N ASN A 532 -46.06 -4.68 -4.88
CA ASN A 532 -44.92 -4.61 -3.96
C ASN A 532 -44.39 -3.20 -3.60
N GLN A 533 -45.23 -2.16 -3.72
CA GLN A 533 -44.93 -0.80 -3.25
C GLN A 533 -44.56 -0.80 -1.76
N SER A 534 -43.51 -0.09 -1.38
CA SER A 534 -42.90 -0.12 -0.03
C SER A 534 -42.42 -1.50 0.46
N ASN A 535 -42.47 -2.56 -0.37
CA ASN A 535 -42.09 -3.93 0.00
C ASN A 535 -40.89 -4.45 -0.81
N LEU A 536 -40.73 -4.12 -2.09
CA LEU A 536 -39.66 -4.70 -2.93
C LEU A 536 -38.98 -3.63 -3.79
N GLY A 537 -37.65 -3.55 -3.72
CA GLY A 537 -36.87 -2.67 -4.58
C GLY A 537 -36.44 -3.38 -5.86
N HIS A 538 -37.15 -3.19 -6.97
CA HIS A 538 -36.75 -3.69 -8.29
C HIS A 538 -35.93 -2.65 -9.05
N TYR A 539 -34.69 -2.99 -9.41
CA TYR A 539 -33.75 -2.10 -10.08
C TYR A 539 -33.31 -2.65 -11.44
N MET A 540 -33.58 -1.86 -12.46
CA MET A 540 -33.34 -2.19 -13.87
C MET A 540 -31.85 -2.41 -14.17
N SER A 541 -31.53 -3.26 -15.16
CA SER A 541 -30.16 -3.39 -15.69
C SER A 541 -30.11 -3.36 -17.22
N ALA A 542 -28.95 -3.01 -17.76
CA ALA A 542 -28.63 -3.10 -19.18
C ALA A 542 -28.49 -4.56 -19.68
N THR A 543 -28.48 -5.53 -18.76
CA THR A 543 -28.23 -6.95 -19.08
C THR A 543 -29.53 -7.70 -19.37
N THR A 544 -29.55 -8.44 -20.47
CA THR A 544 -30.65 -9.31 -20.92
C THR A 544 -30.32 -10.79 -20.67
N THR A 545 -31.31 -11.67 -20.82
CA THR A 545 -31.09 -13.13 -20.84
C THR A 545 -30.71 -13.66 -22.23
N GLY A 546 -30.95 -12.88 -23.29
CA GLY A 546 -30.84 -13.33 -24.69
C GLY A 546 -31.94 -14.32 -25.14
N VAL A 547 -32.86 -14.70 -24.25
CA VAL A 547 -33.86 -15.76 -24.50
C VAL A 547 -35.24 -15.33 -23.97
N GLY A 548 -36.30 -15.62 -24.74
CA GLY A 548 -37.68 -15.59 -24.25
C GLY A 548 -38.32 -14.21 -24.03
N GLY A 549 -37.64 -13.11 -24.37
CA GLY A 549 -38.15 -11.76 -24.14
C GLY A 549 -37.93 -11.25 -22.71
N ASP A 550 -36.92 -11.77 -22.01
CA ASP A 550 -36.66 -11.47 -20.59
C ASP A 550 -35.42 -10.56 -20.37
N GLN A 551 -35.46 -9.84 -19.27
CA GLN A 551 -34.47 -8.87 -18.80
C GLN A 551 -33.91 -9.30 -17.44
N LYS A 552 -32.65 -8.95 -17.13
CA LYS A 552 -32.10 -9.07 -15.78
C LYS A 552 -32.35 -7.82 -14.97
N TYR A 553 -32.70 -8.00 -13.70
CA TYR A 553 -32.85 -6.92 -12.72
C TYR A 553 -32.21 -7.31 -11.39
N ARG A 554 -31.78 -6.32 -10.62
CA ARG A 554 -31.33 -6.47 -9.23
C ARG A 554 -32.52 -6.25 -8.31
N PHE A 555 -32.62 -7.01 -7.22
CA PHE A 555 -33.65 -6.78 -6.19
C PHE A 555 -33.09 -6.61 -4.78
N PHE A 556 -33.83 -5.86 -3.96
CA PHE A 556 -33.53 -5.60 -2.55
C PHE A 556 -34.82 -5.73 -1.70
N TRP A 557 -34.81 -6.67 -0.75
CA TRP A 557 -35.93 -7.08 0.10
C TRP A 557 -35.44 -7.45 1.52
N THR A 558 -36.04 -8.45 2.15
CA THR A 558 -35.44 -9.25 3.24
C THR A 558 -34.14 -9.94 2.78
N THR A 559 -34.03 -10.25 1.49
CA THR A 559 -32.80 -10.72 0.80
C THR A 559 -32.44 -9.79 -0.37
N THR A 560 -31.23 -9.89 -0.90
CA THR A 560 -30.84 -9.27 -2.19
C THR A 560 -30.33 -10.32 -3.17
N GLY A 561 -30.57 -10.10 -4.47
CA GLY A 561 -30.11 -10.98 -5.53
C GLY A 561 -30.33 -10.38 -6.92
N GLU A 562 -29.95 -11.15 -7.94
CA GLU A 562 -30.40 -10.91 -9.32
C GLU A 562 -31.54 -11.88 -9.68
N SER A 563 -32.37 -11.49 -10.64
CA SER A 563 -33.43 -12.34 -11.19
C SER A 563 -33.74 -11.93 -12.63
N ASN A 564 -34.48 -12.79 -13.34
CA ASN A 564 -34.90 -12.61 -14.73
C ASN A 564 -36.43 -12.43 -14.77
N TRP A 565 -36.96 -11.50 -15.55
CA TRP A 565 -38.41 -11.33 -15.74
C TRP A 565 -38.74 -10.65 -17.08
N ARG A 566 -40.03 -10.51 -17.42
CA ARG A 566 -40.46 -10.04 -18.77
C ARG A 566 -40.01 -8.62 -19.10
N LYS A 567 -39.52 -8.37 -20.32
CA LYS A 567 -39.14 -7.02 -20.80
C LYS A 567 -40.30 -6.01 -20.80
N GLY A 568 -41.55 -6.46 -20.91
CA GLY A 568 -42.75 -5.62 -20.76
C GLY A 568 -43.03 -5.11 -19.34
N MET A 569 -42.32 -5.60 -18.31
CA MET A 569 -42.54 -5.17 -16.93
C MET A 569 -41.91 -3.82 -16.62
N GLY A 570 -42.66 -2.99 -15.88
CA GLY A 570 -42.20 -1.68 -15.43
C GLY A 570 -41.38 -1.80 -14.15
N PHE A 571 -40.07 -1.54 -14.24
CA PHE A 571 -39.17 -1.43 -13.09
C PHE A 571 -38.49 -0.06 -13.05
N THR A 572 -37.93 0.26 -11.88
CA THR A 572 -37.30 1.56 -11.64
C THR A 572 -35.86 1.58 -12.17
N VAL A 573 -35.51 2.68 -12.84
CA VAL A 573 -34.16 2.90 -13.38
C VAL A 573 -33.34 3.78 -12.42
N ARG A 574 -32.11 3.34 -12.17
CA ARG A 574 -31.04 4.10 -11.52
C ARG A 574 -29.82 4.04 -12.43
N CYS A 575 -29.31 5.18 -12.85
CA CYS A 575 -28.23 5.26 -13.84
C CYS A 575 -26.84 5.32 -13.19
N ILE A 576 -25.87 4.74 -13.90
CA ILE A 576 -24.43 4.84 -13.64
C ILE A 576 -23.80 5.73 -14.72
N LYS A 577 -22.76 6.49 -14.40
CA LYS A 577 -22.01 7.27 -15.41
C LYS A 577 -21.27 6.28 -16.33
N ASP A 578 -21.31 6.51 -17.64
CA ASP A 578 -20.40 5.80 -18.54
C ASP A 578 -18.99 6.39 -18.40
N TYR A 579 -17.99 5.51 -18.32
CA TYR A 579 -16.61 5.67 -17.81
C TYR A 579 -16.15 7.10 -17.45
#